data_AF-A0A3S0JYZ5-F1
#
_entry.id   AF-A0A3S0JYZ5-F1
#
_cell.length_a   1.000
_cell.length_b   1.000
_cell.length_c   1.000
_cell.angle_alpha   90.00
_cell.angle_beta   90.00
_cell.angle_gamma   90.00
#
_symmetry.space_group_name_H-M   'P 1'
#
loop_
_entity.id
_entity.type
_entity.pdbx_description
1 polymer ?
#
loop_
_entity_poly.entity_id
_entity_poly.type
_entity_poly.pdbx_seq_one_letter_code
_entity_poly.pdbx_strand_id
1 'polypeptide(L)'
;MTPDANPDAFLALLTQGLITDAQHDAARAHPEFSTLPPLPSPAHALAWMRVRGLVTEEEQNAALDRIADDAPHADDAADTAIDADDLVELAEQGITHEAIGALFKDALIDAETRDMALAETPVVGTAAASPVATLAWLATDGPLEKEGFDALRTQVAAEPAFATAVERARIVTEAQALIEADEQAARAWQARAQRSRRIGTWKFLATVAVIGGGIGWYAFAPASVPACDAASTRKTLDSLMRRVSMDVRMRHLDPNGGTVIETPSVSSLREIGYLKPERVRGCMAVMTQGDSKEPMAYTIGPTEPKGDEMVVRGADVAIVEARFGNLDADGRPLYNAEPIGREAMEKAFREGAAPLGAARAASAARMRARTDPGLVRKDPNRSREIAEIEPTGPCRKLEDGTGHACPLVVEYNDSLLGALTGGDSSLPVRGEFTFVEDNGNWRVGDDFAQTFMRKVLEARMAGMGVPSTSIQQ
;
A
#
# COMPACT_ATOMS: atom_id res chain seq x y z
N MET A 1 43.99 0.28 21.44
CA MET A 1 43.28 0.75 20.24
C MET A 1 42.26 -0.31 19.91
N THR A 2 41.05 -0.15 20.43
CA THR A 2 39.88 -0.86 19.92
C THR A 2 39.68 -0.39 18.47
N PRO A 3 39.51 -1.29 17.50
CA PRO A 3 39.08 -0.87 16.17
C PRO A 3 37.76 -0.13 16.36
N ASP A 4 37.66 1.10 15.86
CA ASP A 4 36.40 1.84 15.88
C ASP A 4 35.35 0.97 15.17
N ALA A 5 34.17 0.77 15.76
CA ALA A 5 33.13 -0.11 15.23
C ALA A 5 32.27 0.57 14.14
N ASN A 6 32.42 1.89 13.98
CA ASN A 6 31.65 2.72 13.05
C ASN A 6 32.29 3.00 11.66
N PRO A 7 33.60 2.80 11.38
CA PRO A 7 34.18 3.16 10.09
C PRO A 7 33.57 2.36 8.95
N ASP A 8 33.10 1.14 9.20
CA ASP A 8 32.51 0.27 8.17
C ASP A 8 31.19 0.81 7.62
N ALA A 9 30.32 1.40 8.45
CA ALA A 9 29.01 1.91 8.02
C ALA A 9 29.13 3.21 7.21
N PHE A 10 29.95 4.17 7.67
CA PHE A 10 30.19 5.42 6.93
C PHE A 10 31.02 5.18 5.64
N LEU A 11 31.96 4.24 5.67
CA LEU A 11 32.71 3.85 4.47
C LEU A 11 31.83 3.12 3.47
N ALA A 12 30.86 2.31 3.93
CA ALA A 12 29.87 1.69 3.06
C ALA A 12 29.03 2.73 2.33
N LEU A 13 28.58 3.81 3.01
CA LEU A 13 27.88 4.92 2.34
C LEU A 13 28.72 5.60 1.25
N LEU A 14 30.01 5.79 1.52
CA LEU A 14 30.95 6.36 0.55
C LEU A 14 31.14 5.41 -0.65
N THR A 15 31.23 4.10 -0.38
CA THR A 15 31.37 3.05 -1.40
C THR A 15 30.12 2.91 -2.27
N GLN A 16 28.94 3.06 -1.65
CA GLN A 16 27.63 3.10 -2.30
C GLN A 16 27.39 4.41 -3.08
N GLY A 17 28.23 5.44 -2.90
CA GLY A 17 28.07 6.74 -3.56
C GLY A 17 26.95 7.62 -2.98
N LEU A 18 26.37 7.24 -1.83
CA LEU A 18 25.32 8.00 -1.14
C LEU A 18 25.83 9.25 -0.45
N ILE A 19 27.11 9.28 -0.11
CA ILE A 19 27.78 10.45 0.44
C ILE A 19 29.06 10.73 -0.34
N THR A 20 29.46 12.00 -0.35
CA THR A 20 30.74 12.45 -0.93
C THR A 20 31.88 12.30 0.08
N ASP A 21 33.14 12.33 -0.39
CA ASP A 21 34.32 12.39 0.49
C ASP A 21 34.22 13.54 1.51
N ALA A 22 33.72 14.70 1.06
CA ALA A 22 33.53 15.86 1.92
C ALA A 22 32.49 15.62 3.03
N GLN A 23 31.37 14.95 2.71
CA GLN A 23 30.35 14.58 3.70
C GLN A 23 30.87 13.50 4.66
N HIS A 24 31.65 12.54 4.16
CA HIS A 24 32.31 11.52 4.98
C HIS A 24 33.32 12.15 5.97
N ASP A 25 34.15 13.09 5.50
CA ASP A 25 35.08 13.80 6.37
C ASP A 25 34.36 14.71 7.36
N ALA A 26 33.24 15.34 6.96
CA ALA A 26 32.38 16.11 7.86
C ALA A 26 31.76 15.22 8.95
N ALA A 27 31.34 13.99 8.62
CA ALA A 27 30.87 13.01 9.59
C ALA A 27 31.95 12.71 10.63
N ARG A 28 33.17 12.41 10.19
CA ARG A 28 34.31 12.08 11.07
C ARG A 28 34.75 13.25 11.94
N ALA A 29 34.58 14.48 11.46
CA ALA A 29 34.90 15.69 12.20
C ALA A 29 33.78 16.12 13.18
N HIS A 30 32.59 15.51 13.09
CA HIS A 30 31.46 15.87 13.94
C HIS A 30 31.74 15.52 15.41
N PRO A 31 31.43 16.39 16.40
CA PRO A 31 31.77 16.17 17.80
C PRO A 31 31.21 14.86 18.41
N GLU A 32 30.07 14.40 17.91
CA GLU A 32 29.41 13.18 18.41
C GLU A 32 29.94 11.88 17.78
N PHE A 33 30.76 11.97 16.72
CA PHE A 33 31.20 10.80 15.94
C PHE A 33 31.94 9.78 16.82
N SER A 34 32.84 10.26 17.70
CA SER A 34 33.61 9.39 18.61
C SER A 34 32.78 8.75 19.73
N THR A 35 31.57 9.25 19.94
CA THR A 35 30.65 8.75 20.99
C THR A 35 29.49 7.95 20.42
N LEU A 36 29.41 7.79 19.10
CA LEU A 36 28.40 6.97 18.46
C LEU A 36 28.55 5.50 18.91
N PRO A 37 27.46 4.84 19.33
CA PRO A 37 27.48 3.40 19.50
C PRO A 37 27.72 2.73 18.13
N PRO A 38 28.13 1.44 18.12
CA PRO A 38 28.21 0.65 16.91
C PRO A 38 26.93 0.78 16.07
N LEU A 39 27.08 1.23 14.83
CA LEU A 39 25.94 1.42 13.92
C LEU A 39 25.51 0.07 13.32
N PRO A 40 24.21 -0.29 13.39
CA PRO A 40 23.72 -1.58 12.87
C PRO A 40 23.86 -1.74 11.35
N SER A 41 23.72 -0.66 10.59
CA SER A 41 23.79 -0.68 9.12
C SER A 41 24.23 0.67 8.54
N PRO A 42 24.59 0.72 7.24
CA PRO A 42 24.83 1.98 6.54
C PRO A 42 23.63 2.94 6.62
N ALA A 43 22.40 2.43 6.67
CA ALA A 43 21.20 3.25 6.80
C ALA A 43 21.16 4.03 8.12
N HIS A 44 21.61 3.41 9.22
CA HIS A 44 21.74 4.08 10.52
C HIS A 44 22.80 5.20 10.49
N ALA A 45 23.87 5.02 9.71
CA ALA A 45 24.87 6.07 9.50
C ALA A 45 24.27 7.24 8.71
N LEU A 46 23.51 6.97 7.65
CA LEU A 46 22.91 8.00 6.80
C LEU A 46 21.80 8.75 7.55
N ALA A 47 20.93 8.04 8.26
CA ALA A 47 19.91 8.62 9.12
C ALA A 47 20.54 9.54 10.18
N TRP A 48 21.63 9.11 10.83
CA TRP A 48 22.36 9.95 11.76
C TRP A 48 22.93 11.21 11.09
N MET A 49 23.53 11.10 9.90
CA MET A 49 24.03 12.25 9.14
C MET A 49 22.90 13.23 8.79
N ARG A 50 21.71 12.73 8.45
CA ARG A 50 20.53 13.56 8.17
C ARG A 50 19.96 14.25 9.39
N VAL A 51 19.80 13.53 10.47
CA VAL A 51 19.38 14.05 11.78
C VAL A 51 20.33 15.13 12.29
N ARG A 52 21.63 15.07 11.92
CA ARG A 52 22.64 16.08 12.26
C ARG A 52 22.84 17.16 11.18
N GLY A 53 22.07 17.13 10.10
CA GLY A 53 22.14 18.13 9.03
C GLY A 53 23.43 18.09 8.22
N LEU A 54 24.16 16.98 8.24
CA LEU A 54 25.37 16.74 7.44
C LEU A 54 25.04 16.28 6.02
N VAL A 55 23.84 15.73 5.82
CA VAL A 55 23.24 15.36 4.54
C VAL A 55 21.78 15.80 4.58
N THR A 56 21.30 16.45 3.52
CA THR A 56 19.87 16.78 3.35
C THR A 56 19.15 15.68 2.59
N GLU A 57 17.81 15.65 2.65
CA GLU A 57 17.02 14.72 1.83
C GLU A 57 17.27 14.98 0.33
N GLU A 58 17.40 16.24 -0.07
CA GLU A 58 17.70 16.62 -1.44
C GLU A 58 19.08 16.14 -1.88
N GLU A 59 20.09 16.20 -1.01
CA GLU A 59 21.44 15.69 -1.31
C GLU A 59 21.48 14.16 -1.38
N GLN A 60 20.74 13.46 -0.53
CA GLN A 60 20.55 11.99 -0.60
C GLN A 60 19.91 11.61 -1.94
N ASN A 61 18.79 12.25 -2.29
CA ASN A 61 18.09 11.99 -3.56
C ASN A 61 18.96 12.33 -4.77
N ALA A 62 19.69 13.45 -4.73
CA ALA A 62 20.63 13.81 -5.79
C ALA A 62 21.86 12.88 -5.86
N ALA A 63 22.22 12.20 -4.76
CA ALA A 63 23.24 11.15 -4.78
C ALA A 63 22.69 9.90 -5.46
N LEU A 64 21.48 9.45 -5.09
CA LEU A 64 20.78 8.34 -5.76
C LEU A 64 20.62 8.58 -7.26
N ASP A 65 20.15 9.75 -7.68
CA ASP A 65 19.96 10.09 -9.09
C ASP A 65 21.26 10.07 -9.92
N ARG A 66 22.43 10.19 -9.27
CA ARG A 66 23.75 10.14 -9.92
C ARG A 66 24.32 8.73 -10.01
N ILE A 67 23.84 7.80 -9.19
CA ILE A 67 24.26 6.41 -9.23
C ILE A 67 23.63 5.79 -10.48
N ALA A 68 24.46 5.29 -11.39
CA ALA A 68 23.94 4.61 -12.58
C ALA A 68 23.26 3.30 -12.17
N ASP A 69 22.18 2.92 -12.85
CA ASP A 69 21.43 1.69 -12.56
C ASP A 69 22.31 0.42 -12.64
N ASP A 70 23.42 0.46 -13.39
CA ASP A 70 24.40 -0.64 -13.51
C ASP A 70 25.64 -0.48 -12.60
N ALA A 71 25.65 0.55 -11.74
CA ALA A 71 26.76 0.79 -10.85
C ALA A 71 26.85 -0.32 -9.79
N PRO A 72 28.07 -0.73 -9.42
CA PRO A 72 28.27 -1.60 -8.26
C PRO A 72 27.61 -0.97 -7.03
N HIS A 73 26.78 -1.74 -6.31
CA HIS A 73 26.05 -1.31 -5.12
C HIS A 73 24.87 -0.35 -5.34
N ALA A 74 24.36 -0.19 -6.57
CA ALA A 74 23.17 0.64 -6.83
C ALA A 74 21.94 0.21 -6.01
N ASP A 75 21.68 -1.10 -5.93
CA ASP A 75 20.60 -1.66 -5.10
C ASP A 75 20.84 -1.42 -3.61
N ASP A 76 22.06 -1.70 -3.13
CA ASP A 76 22.45 -1.48 -1.73
C ASP A 76 22.32 0.00 -1.34
N ALA A 77 22.62 0.91 -2.26
CA ALA A 77 22.50 2.35 -2.08
C ALA A 77 21.02 2.79 -1.99
N ALA A 78 20.19 2.26 -2.88
CA ALA A 78 18.75 2.51 -2.85
C ALA A 78 18.13 2.04 -1.54
N ASP A 79 18.37 0.78 -1.16
CA ASP A 79 17.89 0.16 0.08
C ASP A 79 18.32 0.98 1.31
N THR A 80 19.61 1.32 1.39
CA THR A 80 20.18 2.13 2.47
C THR A 80 19.51 3.50 2.61
N ALA A 81 19.17 4.15 1.50
CA ALA A 81 18.54 5.47 1.52
C ALA A 81 17.08 5.43 2.00
N ILE A 82 16.35 4.36 1.73
CA ILE A 82 14.95 4.21 2.18
C ILE A 82 14.91 3.87 3.66
N ASP A 83 15.73 2.90 4.07
CA ASP A 83 15.84 2.54 5.49
C ASP A 83 16.25 3.80 6.29
N ALA A 84 17.09 4.66 5.72
CA ALA A 84 17.43 5.94 6.32
C ALA A 84 16.25 6.93 6.39
N ASP A 85 15.35 6.97 5.40
CA ASP A 85 14.10 7.77 5.46
C ASP A 85 13.22 7.31 6.63
N ASP A 86 12.98 5.99 6.74
CA ASP A 86 12.14 5.41 7.79
C ASP A 86 12.74 5.68 9.18
N LEU A 87 14.06 5.52 9.32
CA LEU A 87 14.78 5.85 10.56
C LEU A 87 14.70 7.34 10.91
N VAL A 88 14.71 8.25 9.92
CA VAL A 88 14.55 9.70 10.16
C VAL A 88 13.13 10.03 10.62
N GLU A 89 12.11 9.40 10.05
CA GLU A 89 10.72 9.58 10.49
C GLU A 89 10.54 9.15 11.96
N LEU A 90 11.10 8.00 12.33
CA LEU A 90 11.11 7.54 13.72
C LEU A 90 11.88 8.49 14.65
N ALA A 91 12.99 9.07 14.17
CA ALA A 91 13.81 10.01 14.91
C ALA A 91 13.06 11.32 15.25
N GLU A 92 12.18 11.77 14.36
CA GLU A 92 11.31 12.95 14.55
C GLU A 92 10.19 12.69 15.57
N GLN A 93 9.77 11.43 15.72
CA GLN A 93 8.76 11.02 16.69
C GLN A 93 9.34 10.70 18.06
N GLY A 94 10.67 10.79 18.22
CA GLY A 94 11.37 10.42 19.45
C GLY A 94 11.47 8.90 19.67
N ILE A 95 11.20 8.10 18.63
CA ILE A 95 11.36 6.64 18.64
C ILE A 95 12.82 6.35 18.32
N THR A 96 13.61 6.01 19.34
CA THR A 96 15.07 5.94 19.26
C THR A 96 15.61 4.81 20.14
N HIS A 97 16.89 4.45 19.97
CA HIS A 97 17.59 3.52 20.85
C HIS A 97 17.50 3.90 22.34
N GLU A 98 17.51 5.20 22.66
CA GLU A 98 17.35 5.68 24.04
C GLU A 98 15.97 5.30 24.60
N ALA A 99 14.91 5.51 23.82
CA ALA A 99 13.54 5.18 24.22
C ALA A 99 13.35 3.66 24.37
N ILE A 100 13.91 2.87 23.45
CA ILE A 100 13.93 1.40 23.55
C ILE A 100 14.69 0.94 24.80
N GLY A 101 15.84 1.55 25.08
CA GLY A 101 16.62 1.29 26.30
C GLY A 101 15.85 1.63 27.58
N ALA A 102 15.08 2.72 27.57
CA ALA A 102 14.22 3.10 28.69
C ALA A 102 13.09 2.07 28.92
N LEU A 103 12.39 1.65 27.87
CA LEU A 103 11.35 0.61 27.96
C LEU A 103 11.90 -0.72 28.48
N PHE A 104 13.08 -1.13 28.01
CA PHE A 104 13.73 -2.34 28.49
C PHE A 104 14.16 -2.23 29.96
N LYS A 105 14.75 -1.10 30.35
CA LYS A 105 15.16 -0.83 31.74
C LYS A 105 13.98 -0.87 32.70
N ASP A 106 12.82 -0.39 32.25
CA ASP A 106 11.58 -0.40 33.02
C ASP A 106 10.82 -1.74 32.89
N ALA A 107 11.42 -2.76 32.29
CA ALA A 107 10.81 -4.09 32.09
C ALA A 107 9.41 -4.01 31.44
N LEU A 108 9.24 -3.08 30.51
CA LEU A 108 8.05 -2.97 29.66
C LEU A 108 8.19 -3.78 28.37
N ILE A 109 9.42 -4.11 27.99
CA ILE A 109 9.75 -5.02 26.89
C ILE A 109 10.83 -5.99 27.35
N ASP A 110 10.87 -7.18 26.75
CA ASP A 110 11.91 -8.16 27.01
C ASP A 110 13.18 -7.91 26.15
N ALA A 111 14.20 -8.74 26.37
CA ALA A 111 15.48 -8.60 25.67
C ALA A 111 15.37 -8.90 24.18
N GLU A 112 14.49 -9.84 23.79
CA GLU A 112 14.27 -10.21 22.38
C GLU A 112 13.61 -9.06 21.62
N THR A 113 12.52 -8.51 22.16
CA THR A 113 11.81 -7.35 21.62
C THR A 113 12.74 -6.14 21.53
N ARG A 114 13.58 -5.91 22.56
CA ARG A 114 14.59 -4.85 22.54
C ARG A 114 15.57 -5.04 21.39
N ASP A 115 16.16 -6.23 21.24
CA ASP A 115 17.21 -6.46 20.25
C ASP A 115 16.67 -6.36 18.82
N MET A 116 15.44 -6.83 18.58
CA MET A 116 14.75 -6.63 17.31
C MET A 116 14.49 -5.14 17.05
N ALA A 117 13.97 -4.41 18.03
CA ALA A 117 13.64 -3.00 17.85
C ALA A 117 14.88 -2.10 17.66
N LEU A 118 16.02 -2.44 18.27
CA LEU A 118 17.29 -1.72 18.06
C LEU A 118 17.87 -1.91 16.64
N ALA A 119 17.41 -2.89 15.87
CA ALA A 119 17.80 -3.02 14.47
C ALA A 119 16.99 -2.11 13.53
N GLU A 120 15.81 -1.66 13.98
CA GLU A 120 14.80 -0.98 13.17
C GLU A 120 14.54 0.46 13.63
N THR A 121 15.30 0.96 14.61
CA THR A 121 15.12 2.30 15.18
C THR A 121 16.38 3.13 15.09
N PRO A 122 16.27 4.46 14.96
CA PRO A 122 17.43 5.31 14.84
C PRO A 122 18.21 5.35 16.15
N VAL A 123 19.53 5.42 16.01
CA VAL A 123 20.46 5.54 17.15
C VAL A 123 20.22 6.84 17.92
N VAL A 124 19.82 7.91 17.23
CA VAL A 124 19.58 9.24 17.80
C VAL A 124 18.33 9.87 17.19
N GLY A 125 17.65 10.71 17.97
CA GLY A 125 16.49 11.48 17.53
C GLY A 125 16.82 12.95 17.19
N THR A 126 15.91 13.60 16.50
CA THR A 126 15.77 15.08 16.48
C THR A 126 14.82 15.55 17.59
N ALA A 127 13.86 14.70 17.98
CA ALA A 127 12.99 14.90 19.12
C ALA A 127 13.53 14.20 20.39
N ALA A 128 13.03 14.61 21.56
CA ALA A 128 13.34 13.93 22.82
C ALA A 128 12.82 12.49 22.80
N ALA A 129 13.62 11.56 23.34
CA ALA A 129 13.25 10.15 23.42
C ALA A 129 11.90 9.96 24.12
N SER A 130 10.98 9.24 23.47
CA SER A 130 9.60 9.09 23.91
C SER A 130 9.25 7.62 24.13
N PRO A 131 9.42 7.09 25.36
CA PRO A 131 9.01 5.72 25.68
C PRO A 131 7.55 5.43 25.37
N VAL A 132 6.68 6.43 25.47
CA VAL A 132 5.25 6.34 25.16
C VAL A 132 5.02 6.13 23.65
N ALA A 133 5.61 6.96 22.80
CA ALA A 133 5.48 6.82 21.35
C ALA A 133 6.14 5.53 20.87
N THR A 134 7.29 5.17 21.44
CA THR A 134 8.00 3.93 21.14
C THR A 134 7.19 2.69 21.53
N LEU A 135 6.55 2.67 22.71
CA LEU A 135 5.73 1.52 23.11
C LEU A 135 4.47 1.39 22.24
N ALA A 136 3.88 2.51 21.81
CA ALA A 136 2.77 2.50 20.86
C ALA A 136 3.22 1.94 19.50
N TRP A 137 4.32 2.45 18.94
CA TRP A 137 4.90 1.96 17.69
C TRP A 137 5.24 0.47 17.74
N LEU A 138 5.84 0.00 18.84
CA LEU A 138 6.15 -1.42 19.02
C LEU A 138 4.92 -2.31 18.88
N ALA A 139 3.75 -1.85 19.36
CA ALA A 139 2.50 -2.59 19.37
C ALA A 139 1.68 -2.47 18.08
N THR A 140 2.00 -1.50 17.21
CA THR A 140 1.30 -1.28 15.93
C THR A 140 2.10 -1.73 14.73
N ASP A 141 3.38 -1.36 14.69
CA ASP A 141 4.27 -1.50 13.54
C ASP A 141 5.58 -2.24 13.86
N GLY A 142 5.91 -2.38 15.15
CA GLY A 142 7.09 -3.08 15.63
C GLY A 142 6.85 -4.54 16.05
N PRO A 143 7.84 -5.16 16.72
CA PRO A 143 7.82 -6.60 17.05
C PRO A 143 6.91 -7.01 18.21
N LEU A 144 6.23 -6.08 18.89
CA LEU A 144 5.39 -6.42 20.04
C LEU A 144 3.97 -6.81 19.58
N GLU A 145 3.67 -8.10 19.61
CA GLU A 145 2.33 -8.59 19.26
C GLU A 145 1.25 -8.01 20.19
N LYS A 146 0.03 -7.87 19.66
CA LYS A 146 -1.12 -7.33 20.39
C LYS A 146 -1.40 -8.08 21.69
N GLU A 147 -1.35 -9.41 21.65
CA GLU A 147 -1.52 -10.28 22.81
C GLU A 147 -0.45 -10.01 23.88
N GLY A 148 0.79 -9.74 23.46
CA GLY A 148 1.90 -9.36 24.32
C GLY A 148 1.67 -8.00 24.99
N PHE A 149 1.20 -7.01 24.23
CA PHE A 149 0.85 -5.70 24.77
C PHE A 149 -0.34 -5.76 25.76
N ASP A 150 -1.37 -6.55 25.48
CA ASP A 150 -2.51 -6.75 26.37
C ASP A 150 -2.11 -7.46 27.68
N ALA A 151 -1.19 -8.43 27.59
CA ALA A 151 -0.62 -9.11 28.74
C ALA A 151 0.20 -8.14 29.61
N LEU A 152 1.05 -7.32 28.99
CA LEU A 152 1.82 -6.26 29.65
C LEU A 152 0.88 -5.29 30.40
N ARG A 153 -0.19 -4.85 29.75
CA ARG A 153 -1.18 -3.94 30.35
C ARG A 153 -1.85 -4.56 31.58
N THR A 154 -2.17 -5.85 31.52
CA THR A 154 -2.74 -6.59 32.64
C THR A 154 -1.73 -6.72 33.79
N GLN A 155 -0.47 -7.01 33.47
CA GLN A 155 0.61 -7.10 34.45
C GLN A 155 0.81 -5.77 35.17
N VAL A 156 1.00 -4.67 34.42
CA VAL A 156 1.25 -3.34 35.00
C VAL A 156 0.06 -2.85 35.83
N ALA A 157 -1.17 -3.16 35.43
CA ALA A 157 -2.37 -2.83 36.22
C ALA A 157 -2.46 -3.60 37.56
N ALA A 158 -1.80 -4.76 37.67
CA ALA A 158 -1.79 -5.57 38.88
C ALA A 158 -0.65 -5.19 39.84
N GLU A 159 0.22 -4.26 39.48
CA GLU A 159 1.39 -3.88 40.29
C GLU A 159 1.00 -3.00 41.48
N PRO A 160 1.63 -3.22 42.66
CA PRO A 160 1.41 -2.36 43.80
C PRO A 160 1.97 -0.95 43.54
N ALA A 161 1.34 0.08 44.10
CA ALA A 161 1.71 1.47 43.85
C ALA A 161 3.05 1.86 44.53
N PHE A 162 4.16 1.71 43.81
CA PHE A 162 5.46 2.31 44.11
C PHE A 162 5.93 3.21 42.96
N ALA A 163 6.91 4.08 43.19
CA ALA A 163 7.25 5.17 42.27
C ALA A 163 7.51 4.73 40.81
N THR A 164 8.19 3.60 40.59
CA THR A 164 8.44 3.08 39.24
C THR A 164 7.22 2.37 38.63
N ALA A 165 6.33 1.79 39.43
CA ALA A 165 5.06 1.25 38.95
C ALA A 165 4.11 2.36 38.44
N VAL A 166 4.14 3.54 39.08
CA VAL A 166 3.36 4.71 38.63
C VAL A 166 3.81 5.17 37.24
N GLU A 167 5.12 5.24 37.01
CA GLU A 167 5.66 5.65 35.72
C GLU A 167 5.38 4.60 34.63
N ARG A 168 5.54 3.32 34.93
CA ARG A 168 5.19 2.23 34.01
C ARG A 168 3.71 2.23 33.66
N ALA A 169 2.83 2.42 34.63
CA ALA A 169 1.40 2.55 34.41
C ALA A 169 1.05 3.76 33.55
N ARG A 170 1.73 4.90 33.75
CA ARG A 170 1.58 6.09 32.92
C ARG A 170 1.98 5.81 31.48
N ILE A 171 3.16 5.24 31.25
CA ILE A 171 3.67 4.93 29.90
C ILE A 171 2.70 4.00 29.15
N VAL A 172 2.27 2.91 29.78
CA VAL A 172 1.34 1.94 29.17
C VAL A 172 -0.02 2.58 28.88
N THR A 173 -0.54 3.40 29.80
CA THR A 173 -1.85 4.07 29.62
C THR A 173 -1.80 5.10 28.49
N GLU A 174 -0.75 5.91 28.42
CA GLU A 174 -0.59 6.89 27.35
C GLU A 174 -0.32 6.22 25.99
N ALA A 175 0.44 5.12 25.95
CA ALA A 175 0.65 4.33 24.73
C ALA A 175 -0.67 3.72 24.24
N GLN A 176 -1.48 3.15 25.15
CA GLN A 176 -2.82 2.68 24.82
C GLN A 176 -3.71 3.81 24.29
N ALA A 177 -3.60 5.03 24.85
CA ALA A 177 -4.36 6.17 24.36
C ALA A 177 -3.92 6.58 22.94
N LEU A 178 -2.64 6.45 22.58
CA LEU A 178 -2.17 6.65 21.20
C LEU A 178 -2.69 5.57 20.25
N ILE A 179 -2.61 4.29 20.64
CA ILE A 179 -3.13 3.16 19.86
C ILE A 179 -4.65 3.31 19.67
N GLU A 180 -5.38 3.65 20.73
CA GLU A 180 -6.82 3.89 20.66
C GLU A 180 -7.14 5.14 19.86
N ALA A 181 -6.33 6.20 19.91
CA ALA A 181 -6.53 7.38 19.09
C ALA A 181 -6.32 7.07 17.61
N ASP A 182 -5.34 6.24 17.26
CA ASP A 182 -5.13 5.74 15.90
C ASP A 182 -6.27 4.82 15.45
N GLU A 183 -6.67 3.85 16.28
CA GLU A 183 -7.82 2.99 16.02
C GLU A 183 -9.12 3.79 15.95
N GLN A 184 -9.32 4.82 16.77
CA GLN A 184 -10.49 5.70 16.74
C GLN A 184 -10.43 6.64 15.56
N ALA A 185 -9.26 7.11 15.12
CA ALA A 185 -9.11 7.84 13.87
C ALA A 185 -9.52 6.93 12.71
N ALA A 186 -9.03 5.69 12.67
CA ALA A 186 -9.41 4.67 11.69
C ALA A 186 -10.91 4.29 11.76
N ARG A 187 -11.50 4.11 12.95
CA ARG A 187 -12.92 3.78 13.14
C ARG A 187 -13.84 4.98 12.93
N ALA A 188 -13.44 6.20 13.32
CA ALA A 188 -14.19 7.42 13.05
C ALA A 188 -14.16 7.77 11.57
N TRP A 189 -13.07 7.44 10.88
CA TRP A 189 -12.97 7.40 9.43
C TRP A 189 -13.97 6.39 8.84
N GLN A 190 -14.04 5.14 9.36
CA GLN A 190 -15.02 4.14 8.92
C GLN A 190 -16.48 4.59 9.18
N ALA A 191 -16.77 5.17 10.35
CA ALA A 191 -18.11 5.61 10.75
C ALA A 191 -18.55 6.90 10.02
N ARG A 192 -17.64 7.83 9.73
CA ARG A 192 -17.91 9.01 8.86
C ARG A 192 -18.15 8.59 7.41
N ALA A 193 -17.44 7.57 6.92
CA ALA A 193 -17.71 6.96 5.62
C ALA A 193 -19.16 6.40 5.55
N GLN A 194 -19.66 5.84 6.65
CA GLN A 194 -21.03 5.29 6.73
C GLN A 194 -22.12 6.37 6.91
N ARG A 195 -21.85 7.48 7.64
CA ARG A 195 -22.83 8.56 7.90
C ARG A 195 -23.00 9.52 6.72
N SER A 196 -21.95 9.77 5.96
CA SER A 196 -22.00 10.61 4.74
C SER A 196 -22.89 10.02 3.65
N ARG A 197 -23.02 8.68 3.57
CA ARG A 197 -23.97 7.97 2.70
C ARG A 197 -25.45 8.26 3.01
N ARG A 198 -25.81 8.65 4.24
CA ARG A 198 -27.22 8.91 4.63
C ARG A 198 -27.64 10.38 4.52
N ILE A 199 -26.70 11.33 4.51
CA ILE A 199 -26.98 12.78 4.54
C ILE A 199 -26.84 13.43 3.15
N GLY A 200 -26.20 12.74 2.18
CA GLY A 200 -26.04 13.21 0.80
C GLY A 200 -27.33 13.45 0.02
N THR A 201 -28.46 12.85 0.45
CA THR A 201 -29.75 12.96 -0.26
C THR A 201 -30.51 14.27 0.01
N TRP A 202 -30.20 15.02 1.09
CA TRP A 202 -30.98 16.22 1.47
C TRP A 202 -30.29 17.57 1.21
N LYS A 203 -28.96 17.58 1.01
CA LYS A 203 -28.22 18.84 0.80
C LYS A 203 -28.15 19.32 -0.65
N PHE A 204 -28.64 18.53 -1.62
CA PHE A 204 -28.62 18.91 -3.04
C PHE A 204 -29.64 20.01 -3.42
N LEU A 205 -30.59 20.35 -2.54
CA LEU A 205 -31.63 21.36 -2.83
C LEU A 205 -31.30 22.78 -2.37
N ALA A 206 -30.25 23.03 -1.58
CA ALA A 206 -29.99 24.35 -0.99
C ALA A 206 -28.79 25.12 -1.58
N THR A 207 -27.89 24.47 -2.31
CA THR A 207 -26.57 25.05 -2.67
C THR A 207 -26.51 25.64 -4.09
N VAL A 208 -27.64 25.82 -4.78
CA VAL A 208 -27.70 26.39 -6.14
C VAL A 208 -27.71 27.95 -6.13
N ALA A 209 -27.80 28.60 -4.96
CA ALA A 209 -28.09 30.04 -4.90
C ALA A 209 -26.91 30.99 -4.60
N VAL A 210 -25.67 30.53 -4.40
CA VAL A 210 -24.55 31.42 -4.02
C VAL A 210 -23.33 31.21 -4.91
N ILE A 211 -23.48 31.50 -6.21
CA ILE A 211 -22.38 31.73 -7.14
C ILE A 211 -22.51 33.18 -7.60
N GLY A 212 -21.74 34.08 -6.99
CA GLY A 212 -21.74 35.50 -7.36
C GLY A 212 -20.65 36.29 -6.64
N GLY A 213 -19.50 36.47 -7.32
CA GLY A 213 -18.34 37.27 -6.89
C GLY A 213 -17.24 36.37 -6.30
N GLY A 214 -16.09 36.10 -6.94
CA GLY A 214 -15.29 36.96 -7.82
C GLY A 214 -14.16 37.56 -6.98
N ILE A 215 -13.03 36.85 -6.95
CA ILE A 215 -11.78 37.07 -6.16
C ILE A 215 -11.71 36.16 -4.90
N GLY A 216 -11.09 34.99 -5.09
CA GLY A 216 -10.82 34.02 -4.02
C GLY A 216 -10.56 32.57 -4.47
N TRP A 217 -10.45 32.28 -5.77
CA TRP A 217 -10.41 30.89 -6.26
C TRP A 217 -9.08 30.16 -6.03
N TYR A 218 -7.98 30.87 -5.77
CA TYR A 218 -6.66 30.25 -5.59
C TYR A 218 -6.38 29.74 -4.17
N ALA A 219 -7.24 30.04 -3.18
CA ALA A 219 -7.09 29.53 -1.81
C ALA A 219 -7.98 28.30 -1.51
N PHE A 220 -8.86 27.92 -2.44
CA PHE A 220 -9.83 26.82 -2.27
C PHE A 220 -9.76 25.76 -3.39
N ALA A 221 -8.69 25.77 -4.20
CA ALA A 221 -8.45 24.68 -5.15
C ALA A 221 -8.03 23.43 -4.35
N PRO A 222 -8.78 22.31 -4.41
CA PRO A 222 -8.35 21.06 -3.80
C PRO A 222 -6.99 20.67 -4.35
N ALA A 223 -6.11 20.10 -3.52
CA ALA A 223 -4.79 19.64 -3.95
C ALA A 223 -4.89 18.88 -5.28
N SER A 224 -4.13 19.32 -6.27
CA SER A 224 -4.11 18.71 -7.61
C SER A 224 -3.57 17.29 -7.50
N VAL A 225 -4.29 16.31 -8.05
CA VAL A 225 -3.82 14.91 -8.08
C VAL A 225 -2.49 14.86 -8.83
N PRO A 226 -1.42 14.30 -8.21
CA PRO A 226 -0.11 14.19 -8.85
C PRO A 226 -0.18 13.56 -10.24
N ALA A 227 0.77 13.93 -11.11
CA ALA A 227 0.95 13.27 -12.40
C ALA A 227 1.46 11.83 -12.21
N CYS A 228 1.20 10.96 -13.18
CA CYS A 228 1.65 9.56 -13.11
C CYS A 228 3.18 9.42 -13.02
N ASP A 229 3.92 10.35 -13.61
CA ASP A 229 5.38 10.37 -13.62
C ASP A 229 6.00 11.32 -12.59
N ALA A 230 5.17 11.92 -11.71
CA ALA A 230 5.63 12.83 -10.66
C ALA A 230 6.62 12.12 -9.72
N ALA A 231 7.63 12.86 -9.24
CA ALA A 231 8.67 12.31 -8.36
C ALA A 231 8.07 11.63 -7.11
N SER A 232 7.04 12.22 -6.51
CA SER A 232 6.32 11.64 -5.37
C SER A 232 5.65 10.29 -5.71
N THR A 233 5.11 10.16 -6.92
CA THR A 233 4.46 8.92 -7.38
C THR A 233 5.48 7.83 -7.65
N ARG A 234 6.63 8.18 -8.24
CA ARG A 234 7.76 7.26 -8.42
C ARG A 234 8.27 6.75 -7.07
N LYS A 235 8.52 7.66 -6.11
CA LYS A 235 8.94 7.31 -4.73
C LYS A 235 7.99 6.30 -4.08
N THR A 236 6.67 6.50 -4.21
CA THR A 236 5.67 5.56 -3.68
C THR A 236 5.67 4.21 -4.41
N LEU A 237 5.79 4.20 -5.75
CA LEU A 237 5.84 2.95 -6.53
C LEU A 237 7.08 2.13 -6.20
N ASP A 238 8.24 2.78 -6.09
CA ASP A 238 9.49 2.11 -5.75
C ASP A 238 9.43 1.53 -4.33
N SER A 239 8.84 2.27 -3.37
CA SER A 239 8.59 1.76 -2.01
C SER A 239 7.68 0.53 -2.02
N LEU A 240 6.61 0.52 -2.83
CA LEU A 240 5.73 -0.63 -2.97
C LEU A 240 6.42 -1.84 -3.61
N MET A 241 7.21 -1.65 -4.67
CA MET A 241 7.93 -2.76 -5.33
C MET A 241 8.94 -3.42 -4.39
N ARG A 242 9.59 -2.63 -3.53
CA ARG A 242 10.50 -3.15 -2.49
C ARG A 242 9.79 -3.94 -1.41
N ARG A 243 8.64 -3.47 -0.92
CA ARG A 243 7.83 -4.25 0.02
C ARG A 243 7.38 -5.58 -0.57
N VAL A 244 7.05 -5.61 -1.86
CA VAL A 244 6.70 -6.84 -2.58
C VAL A 244 7.91 -7.77 -2.73
N SER A 245 9.09 -7.26 -3.08
CA SER A 245 10.30 -8.09 -3.19
C SER A 245 10.72 -8.69 -1.84
N MET A 246 10.58 -7.93 -0.75
CA MET A 246 10.80 -8.42 0.62
C MET A 246 9.80 -9.52 1.02
N ASP A 247 8.50 -9.35 0.75
CA ASP A 247 7.48 -10.38 1.03
C ASP A 247 7.75 -11.67 0.23
N VAL A 248 8.16 -11.56 -1.05
CA VAL A 248 8.54 -12.70 -1.88
C VAL A 248 9.79 -13.39 -1.32
N ARG A 249 10.81 -12.62 -0.89
CA ARG A 249 12.06 -13.14 -0.29
C ARG A 249 11.82 -13.86 1.03
N MET A 250 10.93 -13.32 1.87
CA MET A 250 10.51 -13.96 3.12
C MET A 250 9.72 -15.26 2.89
N ARG A 251 8.94 -15.34 1.81
CA ARG A 251 8.20 -16.56 1.42
C ARG A 251 9.07 -17.62 0.76
N HIS A 252 10.17 -17.23 0.11
CA HIS A 252 11.09 -18.09 -0.63
C HIS A 252 12.44 -18.23 0.07
N LEU A 253 12.44 -18.46 1.39
CA LEU A 253 13.61 -18.98 2.09
C LEU A 253 13.87 -20.43 1.64
N ASP A 254 14.50 -20.61 0.47
CA ASP A 254 15.21 -21.84 0.13
C ASP A 254 16.65 -21.71 0.68
N PRO A 255 17.02 -22.43 1.75
CA PRO A 255 18.36 -22.35 2.33
C PRO A 255 19.47 -22.82 1.38
N ASN A 256 19.12 -23.47 0.26
CA ASN A 256 20.08 -24.00 -0.72
C ASN A 256 19.94 -23.39 -2.13
N GLY A 257 18.97 -22.50 -2.35
CA GLY A 257 18.69 -21.89 -3.64
C GLY A 257 19.19 -20.45 -3.68
N GLY A 258 20.42 -20.22 -4.13
CA GLY A 258 21.02 -18.88 -4.29
C GLY A 258 20.40 -18.02 -5.39
N THR A 259 19.08 -18.08 -5.60
CA THR A 259 18.36 -17.21 -6.53
C THR A 259 18.29 -15.80 -5.96
N VAL A 260 19.00 -14.87 -6.59
CA VAL A 260 18.88 -13.43 -6.36
C VAL A 260 17.45 -13.03 -6.77
N ILE A 261 16.64 -12.59 -5.81
CA ILE A 261 15.32 -12.04 -6.09
C ILE A 261 15.55 -10.56 -6.40
N GLU A 262 15.63 -10.23 -7.68
CA GLU A 262 15.76 -8.84 -8.13
C GLU A 262 14.48 -8.05 -7.81
N THR A 263 14.66 -6.84 -7.28
CA THR A 263 13.56 -5.91 -7.03
C THR A 263 12.99 -5.45 -8.37
N PRO A 264 11.66 -5.57 -8.59
CA PRO A 264 11.07 -5.09 -9.83
C PRO A 264 11.24 -3.57 -9.96
N SER A 265 11.70 -3.11 -11.13
CA SER A 265 11.79 -1.68 -11.45
C SER A 265 10.58 -1.22 -12.28
N VAL A 266 10.17 0.04 -12.12
CA VAL A 266 9.02 0.59 -12.83
C VAL A 266 9.48 1.68 -13.80
N SER A 267 9.13 1.51 -15.08
CA SER A 267 9.49 2.45 -16.15
C SER A 267 8.28 2.84 -17.00
N SER A 268 8.46 3.75 -17.96
CA SER A 268 7.43 4.10 -18.95
C SER A 268 6.09 4.54 -18.33
N LEU A 269 6.14 5.31 -17.24
CA LEU A 269 4.97 5.80 -16.52
C LEU A 269 4.18 6.76 -17.43
N ARG A 270 2.90 6.46 -17.65
CA ARG A 270 2.01 7.26 -18.49
C ARG A 270 0.62 7.36 -17.90
N GLU A 271 -0.03 8.50 -18.15
CA GLU A 271 -1.44 8.70 -17.84
C GLU A 271 -2.35 8.05 -18.89
N ILE A 272 -3.38 7.36 -18.41
CA ILE A 272 -4.47 6.82 -19.23
C ILE A 272 -5.64 7.81 -19.25
N GLY A 273 -5.95 8.41 -18.11
CA GLY A 273 -6.95 9.45 -18.02
C GLY A 273 -7.18 9.93 -16.59
N TYR A 274 -7.92 11.04 -16.47
CA TYR A 274 -8.26 11.68 -15.20
C TYR A 274 -9.78 11.77 -15.01
N LEU A 275 -10.28 10.99 -14.06
CA LEU A 275 -11.69 10.94 -13.67
C LEU A 275 -11.99 12.14 -12.75
N LYS A 276 -12.36 13.26 -13.35
CA LYS A 276 -12.51 14.56 -12.67
C LYS A 276 -13.50 14.54 -11.49
N PRO A 277 -14.69 13.90 -11.58
CA PRO A 277 -15.65 13.90 -10.47
C PRO A 277 -15.13 13.21 -9.20
N GLU A 278 -14.28 12.19 -9.38
CA GLU A 278 -13.73 11.37 -8.31
C GLU A 278 -12.35 11.85 -7.86
N ARG A 279 -11.70 12.74 -8.64
CA ARG A 279 -10.30 13.17 -8.46
C ARG A 279 -9.36 11.96 -8.44
N VAL A 280 -9.54 11.05 -9.39
CA VAL A 280 -8.69 9.86 -9.53
C VAL A 280 -8.02 9.86 -10.90
N ARG A 281 -6.71 9.65 -10.94
CA ARG A 281 -5.94 9.48 -12.17
C ARG A 281 -5.61 8.00 -12.36
N GLY A 282 -5.86 7.49 -13.56
CA GLY A 282 -5.46 6.14 -13.96
C GLY A 282 -4.13 6.20 -14.70
N CYS A 283 -3.19 5.35 -14.28
CA CYS A 283 -1.83 5.33 -14.79
C CYS A 283 -1.42 3.91 -15.20
N MET A 284 -0.54 3.82 -16.18
CA MET A 284 0.14 2.58 -16.55
C MET A 284 1.65 2.77 -16.52
N ALA A 285 2.35 1.68 -16.27
CA ALA A 285 3.80 1.61 -16.33
C ALA A 285 4.24 0.22 -16.82
N VAL A 286 5.53 0.04 -17.02
CA VAL A 286 6.16 -1.24 -17.34
C VAL A 286 7.01 -1.65 -16.15
N MET A 287 6.62 -2.75 -15.52
CA MET A 287 7.41 -3.41 -14.49
C MET A 287 8.45 -4.30 -15.17
N THR A 288 9.71 -4.18 -14.76
CA THR A 288 10.80 -5.03 -15.22
C THR A 288 11.33 -5.84 -14.05
N GLN A 289 11.37 -7.17 -14.19
CA GLN A 289 11.92 -8.08 -13.19
C GLN A 289 12.77 -9.14 -13.91
N GLY A 290 14.09 -9.12 -13.71
CA GLY A 290 15.02 -9.86 -14.56
C GLY A 290 14.83 -9.50 -16.04
N ASP A 291 14.73 -10.53 -16.88
CA ASP A 291 14.46 -10.37 -18.31
C ASP A 291 12.96 -10.13 -18.63
N SER A 292 12.06 -10.24 -17.65
CA SER A 292 10.63 -10.06 -17.87
C SER A 292 10.24 -8.59 -17.86
N LYS A 293 9.42 -8.19 -18.84
CA LYS A 293 8.80 -6.87 -18.91
C LYS A 293 7.29 -7.03 -19.00
N GLU A 294 6.59 -6.59 -17.97
CA GLU A 294 5.15 -6.74 -17.87
C GLU A 294 4.47 -5.39 -17.67
N PRO A 295 3.35 -5.11 -18.37
CA PRO A 295 2.58 -3.91 -18.11
C PRO A 295 1.94 -4.00 -16.72
N MET A 296 2.01 -2.91 -15.97
CA MET A 296 1.30 -2.75 -14.71
C MET A 296 0.43 -1.49 -14.75
N ALA A 297 -0.55 -1.42 -13.85
CA ALA A 297 -1.38 -0.24 -13.69
C ALA A 297 -1.57 0.14 -12.22
N TYR A 298 -1.88 1.41 -12.01
CA TYR A 298 -2.14 1.97 -10.69
C TYR A 298 -3.04 3.20 -10.82
N THR A 299 -3.63 3.59 -9.70
CA THR A 299 -4.45 4.80 -9.60
C THR A 299 -3.88 5.74 -8.55
N ILE A 300 -4.01 7.04 -8.79
CA ILE A 300 -3.66 8.09 -7.83
C ILE A 300 -4.94 8.83 -7.49
N GLY A 301 -5.29 8.89 -6.22
CA GLY A 301 -6.48 9.60 -5.79
C GLY A 301 -6.47 9.86 -4.31
N PRO A 302 -7.45 10.64 -3.82
CA PRO A 302 -7.54 10.92 -2.40
C PRO A 302 -7.69 9.62 -1.60
N THR A 303 -7.20 9.62 -0.36
CA THR A 303 -7.61 8.63 0.62
C THR A 303 -9.14 8.60 0.68
N GLU A 304 -9.74 7.42 0.57
CA GLU A 304 -11.17 7.28 0.85
C GLU A 304 -11.37 7.37 2.36
N PRO A 305 -12.50 7.89 2.88
CA PRO A 305 -13.37 8.83 2.19
C PRO A 305 -12.65 10.17 2.00
N LYS A 306 -12.81 10.76 0.79
CA LYS A 306 -12.21 12.03 0.28
C LYS A 306 -11.38 12.84 1.31
N GLY A 307 -10.13 12.45 1.50
CA GLY A 307 -9.09 13.24 2.16
C GLY A 307 -8.36 14.18 1.20
N ASP A 308 -7.48 15.02 1.76
CA ASP A 308 -6.54 15.84 0.96
C ASP A 308 -5.24 15.09 0.64
N GLU A 309 -4.97 14.01 1.37
CA GLU A 309 -3.86 13.10 1.13
C GLU A 309 -4.10 12.24 -0.11
N MET A 310 -3.11 12.21 -1.00
CA MET A 310 -3.14 11.45 -2.26
C MET A 310 -2.37 10.15 -2.09
N VAL A 311 -3.00 9.03 -2.43
CA VAL A 311 -2.38 7.70 -2.33
C VAL A 311 -2.31 7.02 -3.68
N VAL A 312 -1.25 6.24 -3.86
CA VAL A 312 -1.04 5.36 -5.02
C VAL A 312 -1.59 3.98 -4.67
N ARG A 313 -2.46 3.43 -5.52
CA ARG A 313 -3.06 2.10 -5.35
C ARG A 313 -2.80 1.26 -6.59
N GLY A 314 -2.25 0.06 -6.44
CA GLY A 314 -2.13 -0.90 -7.54
C GLY A 314 -3.49 -1.22 -8.15
N ALA A 315 -3.54 -1.47 -9.46
CA ALA A 315 -4.76 -1.77 -10.18
C ALA A 315 -4.50 -2.74 -11.35
N ASP A 316 -5.54 -3.47 -11.76
CA ASP A 316 -5.47 -4.29 -12.96
C ASP A 316 -5.42 -3.41 -14.22
N VAL A 317 -4.54 -3.76 -15.16
CA VAL A 317 -4.34 -3.02 -16.43
C VAL A 317 -5.65 -2.88 -17.21
N ALA A 318 -6.42 -3.96 -17.30
CA ALA A 318 -7.65 -3.98 -18.06
C ALA A 318 -8.73 -3.10 -17.41
N ILE A 319 -8.77 -3.05 -16.08
CA ILE A 319 -9.66 -2.14 -15.33
C ILE A 319 -9.28 -0.68 -15.58
N VAL A 320 -8.00 -0.34 -15.52
CA VAL A 320 -7.54 1.04 -15.73
C VAL A 320 -7.81 1.50 -17.17
N GLU A 321 -7.55 0.64 -18.16
CA GLU A 321 -7.87 0.92 -19.56
C GLU A 321 -9.37 1.13 -19.78
N ALA A 322 -10.22 0.28 -19.18
CA ALA A 322 -11.67 0.40 -19.30
C ALA A 322 -12.20 1.71 -18.69
N ARG A 323 -11.81 1.98 -17.42
CA ARG A 323 -12.33 3.11 -16.64
C ARG A 323 -11.78 4.46 -17.10
N PHE A 324 -10.48 4.54 -17.38
CA PHE A 324 -9.80 5.82 -17.65
C PHE A 324 -9.48 6.04 -19.12
N GLY A 325 -9.47 4.99 -19.95
CA GLY A 325 -9.19 5.11 -21.39
C GLY A 325 -10.38 5.61 -22.21
N ASN A 326 -11.58 5.61 -21.64
CA ASN A 326 -12.83 6.00 -22.31
C ASN A 326 -13.53 7.12 -21.51
N LEU A 327 -12.91 8.29 -21.44
CA LEU A 327 -13.47 9.47 -20.78
C LEU A 327 -13.96 10.51 -21.80
N ASP A 328 -15.03 11.23 -21.46
CA ASP A 328 -15.46 12.40 -22.21
C ASP A 328 -14.59 13.65 -21.93
N ALA A 329 -14.88 14.77 -22.58
CA ALA A 329 -14.14 16.02 -22.39
C ALA A 329 -14.22 16.57 -20.94
N ASP A 330 -15.28 16.21 -20.22
CA ASP A 330 -15.49 16.54 -18.82
C ASP A 330 -14.83 15.55 -17.86
N GLY A 331 -14.07 14.58 -18.39
CA GLY A 331 -13.38 13.56 -17.60
C GLY A 331 -14.34 12.62 -16.89
N ARG A 332 -15.49 12.33 -17.49
CA ARG A 332 -16.49 11.35 -17.00
C ARG A 332 -16.46 10.09 -17.86
N PRO A 333 -16.88 8.93 -17.35
CA PRO A 333 -16.89 7.70 -18.13
C PRO A 333 -17.84 7.81 -19.32
N LEU A 334 -17.36 7.44 -20.51
CA LEU A 334 -18.13 7.38 -21.74
C LEU A 334 -19.18 6.26 -21.69
N TYR A 335 -18.87 5.17 -20.98
CA TYR A 335 -19.74 4.01 -20.83
C TYR A 335 -20.24 3.91 -19.38
N ASN A 336 -21.54 4.16 -19.17
CA ASN A 336 -22.18 4.10 -17.85
C ASN A 336 -23.15 2.91 -17.70
N ALA A 337 -22.99 1.88 -18.52
CA ALA A 337 -23.87 0.71 -18.61
C ALA A 337 -25.35 1.08 -18.85
N GLU A 338 -25.63 2.11 -19.65
CA GLU A 338 -27.01 2.53 -19.92
C GLU A 338 -27.79 1.46 -20.72
N PRO A 339 -29.09 1.23 -20.44
CA PRO A 339 -29.95 1.95 -19.48
C PRO A 339 -29.90 1.40 -18.04
N ILE A 340 -29.16 0.31 -17.81
CA ILE A 340 -29.07 -0.35 -16.50
C ILE A 340 -28.49 0.61 -15.45
N GLY A 341 -27.46 1.36 -15.84
CA GLY A 341 -26.68 2.21 -14.95
C GLY A 341 -25.60 1.42 -14.22
N ARG A 342 -24.43 2.05 -14.05
CA ARG A 342 -23.22 1.40 -13.51
C ARG A 342 -23.44 0.75 -12.14
N GLU A 343 -24.10 1.44 -11.22
CA GLU A 343 -24.37 0.92 -9.87
C GLU A 343 -25.30 -0.30 -9.87
N ALA A 344 -26.37 -0.27 -10.67
CA ALA A 344 -27.31 -1.39 -10.76
C ALA A 344 -26.69 -2.59 -11.49
N MET A 345 -25.88 -2.34 -12.52
CA MET A 345 -25.10 -3.36 -13.22
C MET A 345 -24.13 -4.05 -12.27
N GLU A 346 -23.34 -3.26 -11.51
CA GLU A 346 -22.38 -3.80 -10.54
C GLU A 346 -23.08 -4.64 -9.48
N LYS A 347 -24.18 -4.12 -8.92
CA LYS A 347 -24.99 -4.84 -7.93
C LYS A 347 -25.51 -6.17 -8.50
N ALA A 348 -26.16 -6.14 -9.66
CA ALA A 348 -26.73 -7.32 -10.31
C ALA A 348 -25.65 -8.38 -10.59
N PHE A 349 -24.49 -7.95 -11.09
CA PHE A 349 -23.38 -8.84 -11.37
C PHE A 349 -22.85 -9.52 -10.10
N ARG A 350 -22.61 -8.74 -9.03
CA ARG A 350 -22.12 -9.26 -7.75
C ARG A 350 -23.12 -10.21 -7.11
N GLU A 351 -24.41 -9.90 -7.15
CA GLU A 351 -25.48 -10.77 -6.66
C GLU A 351 -25.56 -12.08 -7.46
N GLY A 352 -25.38 -12.01 -8.79
CA GLY A 352 -25.31 -13.18 -9.66
C GLY A 352 -24.10 -14.09 -9.40
N ALA A 353 -22.96 -13.49 -9.02
CA ALA A 353 -21.72 -14.22 -8.74
C ALA A 353 -21.65 -14.80 -7.32
N ALA A 354 -22.32 -14.20 -6.34
CA ALA A 354 -22.24 -14.60 -4.93
C ALA A 354 -22.49 -16.12 -4.66
N PRO A 355 -23.46 -16.80 -5.31
CA PRO A 355 -23.65 -18.24 -5.14
C PRO A 355 -22.48 -19.09 -5.65
N LEU A 356 -21.73 -18.61 -6.66
CA LEU A 356 -20.59 -19.31 -7.25
C LEU A 356 -19.37 -19.28 -6.33
N GLY A 357 -19.20 -18.17 -5.60
CA GLY A 357 -18.18 -18.01 -4.57
C GLY A 357 -18.43 -18.85 -3.32
N ALA A 358 -19.67 -18.91 -2.85
CA ALA A 358 -20.05 -19.69 -1.66
C ALA A 358 -19.77 -21.19 -1.81
N ALA A 359 -19.97 -21.76 -3.00
CA ALA A 359 -19.63 -23.15 -3.31
C ALA A 359 -18.11 -23.40 -3.28
N ARG A 360 -17.29 -22.41 -3.65
CA ARG A 360 -15.82 -22.49 -3.62
C ARG A 360 -15.21 -22.25 -2.25
N ALA A 361 -15.77 -21.32 -1.46
CA ALA A 361 -15.34 -21.06 -0.08
C ALA A 361 -15.49 -22.33 0.80
N ALA A 362 -16.54 -23.13 0.59
CA ALA A 362 -16.73 -24.41 1.27
C ALA A 362 -15.66 -25.47 0.90
N SER A 363 -15.11 -25.43 -0.31
CA SER A 363 -13.99 -26.29 -0.73
C SER A 363 -12.62 -25.75 -0.29
N ALA A 364 -12.43 -24.44 -0.27
CA ALA A 364 -11.19 -23.79 0.19
C ALA A 364 -11.00 -23.93 1.71
N ALA A 365 -12.08 -23.89 2.50
CA ALA A 365 -12.04 -24.13 3.95
C ALA A 365 -11.48 -25.52 4.35
N ARG A 366 -11.43 -26.49 3.42
CA ARG A 366 -10.82 -27.81 3.65
C ARG A 366 -9.33 -27.87 3.33
N MET A 367 -8.75 -26.86 2.66
CA MET A 367 -7.33 -26.81 2.32
C MET A 367 -6.65 -25.58 2.97
N ARG A 368 -6.35 -25.74 4.27
CA ARG A 368 -5.46 -24.91 5.11
C ARG A 368 -5.80 -23.43 5.32
N ALA A 369 -5.85 -23.09 6.62
CA ALA A 369 -5.37 -21.82 7.12
C ALA A 369 -3.88 -21.66 6.78
N ARG A 370 -3.57 -20.78 5.84
CA ARG A 370 -2.32 -20.03 5.83
C ARG A 370 -2.73 -18.58 6.04
N THR A 371 -2.32 -18.05 7.18
CA THR A 371 -2.34 -16.63 7.49
C THR A 371 -1.67 -15.87 6.34
N ASP A 372 -2.38 -14.90 5.77
CA ASP A 372 -1.86 -13.92 4.82
C ASP A 372 -1.10 -12.87 5.66
N PRO A 373 0.25 -12.84 5.66
CA PRO A 373 1.04 -11.88 6.41
C PRO A 373 1.48 -10.73 5.49
N GLY A 374 0.63 -10.32 4.55
CA GLY A 374 0.97 -9.28 3.58
C GLY A 374 1.26 -7.95 4.27
N LEU A 375 2.53 -7.52 4.22
CA LEU A 375 3.06 -6.21 4.65
C LEU A 375 2.47 -5.00 3.87
N VAL A 376 1.46 -5.23 3.04
CA VAL A 376 0.71 -4.22 2.30
C VAL A 376 -0.75 -4.32 2.72
N ARG A 377 -1.25 -3.30 3.44
CA ARG A 377 -2.65 -3.21 3.87
C ARG A 377 -3.56 -3.19 2.63
N LYS A 378 -4.19 -4.33 2.32
CA LYS A 378 -5.08 -4.46 1.17
C LYS A 378 -6.39 -3.72 1.44
N ASP A 379 -6.88 -2.97 0.46
CA ASP A 379 -8.22 -2.36 0.51
C ASP A 379 -9.27 -3.49 0.66
N PRO A 380 -10.14 -3.48 1.70
CA PRO A 380 -11.17 -4.51 1.91
C PRO A 380 -12.15 -4.67 0.74
N ASN A 381 -12.27 -3.68 -0.14
CA ASN A 381 -13.05 -3.78 -1.37
C ASN A 381 -12.32 -4.58 -2.44
N ARG A 382 -10.98 -4.49 -2.48
CA ARG A 382 -10.11 -5.24 -3.40
C ARG A 382 -9.84 -6.68 -2.97
N SER A 383 -10.12 -7.05 -1.72
CA SER A 383 -9.97 -8.44 -1.22
C SER A 383 -11.20 -9.34 -1.46
N ARG A 384 -12.25 -8.82 -2.12
CA ARG A 384 -13.47 -9.58 -2.44
C ARG A 384 -13.25 -10.48 -3.64
N GLU A 385 -14.05 -11.53 -3.81
CA GLU A 385 -13.96 -12.42 -4.97
C GLU A 385 -14.04 -11.66 -6.31
N ILE A 386 -14.91 -10.64 -6.38
CA ILE A 386 -14.88 -9.66 -7.45
C ILE A 386 -14.37 -8.36 -6.85
N ALA A 387 -13.18 -7.91 -7.24
CA ALA A 387 -12.62 -6.65 -6.77
C ALA A 387 -13.33 -5.48 -7.47
N GLU A 388 -13.23 -5.42 -8.80
CA GLU A 388 -13.76 -4.33 -9.62
C GLU A 388 -14.50 -4.83 -10.87
N ILE A 389 -15.43 -4.03 -11.39
CA ILE A 389 -16.21 -4.30 -12.60
C ILE A 389 -16.31 -3.01 -13.41
N GLU A 390 -15.93 -3.05 -14.69
CA GLU A 390 -16.00 -1.88 -15.56
C GLU A 390 -16.63 -2.18 -16.93
N PRO A 391 -17.56 -1.34 -17.41
CA PRO A 391 -18.03 -1.41 -18.79
C PRO A 391 -16.91 -1.06 -19.77
N THR A 392 -16.75 -1.89 -20.80
CA THR A 392 -15.77 -1.68 -21.87
C THR A 392 -16.38 -1.11 -23.14
N GLY A 393 -17.71 -0.94 -23.16
CA GLY A 393 -18.47 -0.47 -24.30
C GLY A 393 -19.95 -0.24 -23.97
N PRO A 394 -20.76 0.19 -24.96
CA PRO A 394 -22.20 0.39 -24.77
C PRO A 394 -22.91 -0.95 -24.58
N CYS A 395 -23.91 -0.99 -23.69
CA CYS A 395 -24.78 -2.15 -23.58
C CYS A 395 -25.74 -2.19 -24.77
N ARG A 396 -25.86 -3.37 -25.40
CA ARG A 396 -26.71 -3.61 -26.55
C ARG A 396 -27.99 -4.30 -26.12
N LYS A 397 -29.14 -3.80 -26.59
CA LYS A 397 -30.41 -4.49 -26.38
C LYS A 397 -30.41 -5.85 -27.09
N LEU A 398 -30.88 -6.90 -26.41
CA LEU A 398 -31.03 -8.23 -27.00
C LEU A 398 -32.15 -8.24 -28.05
N GLU A 399 -32.04 -9.12 -29.04
CA GLU A 399 -32.96 -9.21 -30.18
C GLU A 399 -34.38 -9.63 -29.76
N ASP A 400 -34.49 -10.46 -28.72
CA ASP A 400 -35.75 -10.88 -28.12
C ASP A 400 -36.39 -9.78 -27.23
N GLY A 401 -35.68 -8.68 -27.01
CA GLY A 401 -36.10 -7.54 -26.22
C GLY A 401 -36.15 -7.78 -24.72
N THR A 402 -35.68 -8.93 -24.22
CA THR A 402 -35.83 -9.34 -22.81
C THR A 402 -34.73 -8.79 -21.90
N GLY A 403 -33.69 -8.19 -22.47
CA GLY A 403 -32.59 -7.63 -21.69
C GLY A 403 -31.55 -6.89 -22.51
N HIS A 404 -30.41 -6.65 -21.88
CA HIS A 404 -29.25 -5.96 -22.42
C HIS A 404 -28.00 -6.79 -22.23
N ALA A 405 -27.18 -6.89 -23.28
CA ALA A 405 -25.85 -7.48 -23.23
C ALA A 405 -24.83 -6.36 -23.03
N CYS A 406 -24.04 -6.43 -21.96
CA CYS A 406 -23.02 -5.43 -21.64
C CYS A 406 -21.63 -6.04 -21.78
N PRO A 407 -20.73 -5.45 -22.57
CA PRO A 407 -19.32 -5.83 -22.58
C PRO A 407 -18.65 -5.29 -21.30
N LEU A 408 -18.11 -6.19 -20.49
CA LEU A 408 -17.50 -5.89 -19.20
C LEU A 408 -16.08 -6.46 -19.10
N VAL A 409 -15.30 -5.83 -18.24
CA VAL A 409 -14.10 -6.41 -17.64
C VAL A 409 -14.28 -6.50 -16.13
N VAL A 410 -13.84 -7.60 -15.55
CA VAL A 410 -14.00 -7.91 -14.13
C VAL A 410 -12.66 -8.31 -13.56
N GLU A 411 -12.22 -7.66 -12.49
CA GLU A 411 -11.07 -8.08 -11.70
C GLU A 411 -11.53 -9.18 -10.74
N TYR A 412 -11.21 -10.44 -11.07
CA TYR A 412 -11.61 -11.61 -10.30
C TYR A 412 -10.44 -12.13 -9.47
N ASN A 413 -10.62 -12.19 -8.15
CA ASN A 413 -9.63 -12.76 -7.25
C ASN A 413 -9.79 -14.27 -7.20
N ASP A 414 -8.85 -14.97 -7.83
CA ASP A 414 -8.90 -16.42 -7.99
C ASP A 414 -8.14 -17.12 -6.87
N SER A 415 -8.87 -17.60 -5.86
CA SER A 415 -8.26 -18.31 -4.72
C SER A 415 -7.56 -19.62 -5.10
N LEU A 416 -7.93 -20.24 -6.24
CA LEU A 416 -7.31 -21.49 -6.68
C LEU A 416 -5.98 -21.22 -7.39
N LEU A 417 -5.92 -20.20 -8.25
CA LEU A 417 -4.67 -19.78 -8.85
C LEU A 417 -3.71 -19.23 -7.77
N GLY A 418 -4.22 -18.48 -6.80
CA GLY A 418 -3.38 -17.97 -5.71
C GLY A 418 -2.80 -19.08 -4.82
N ALA A 419 -3.55 -20.18 -4.63
CA ALA A 419 -3.04 -21.37 -3.95
C ALA A 419 -1.96 -22.12 -4.74
N LEU A 420 -1.93 -22.00 -6.08
CA LEU A 420 -0.95 -22.65 -6.96
C LEU A 420 0.31 -21.81 -7.17
N THR A 421 0.17 -20.48 -7.22
CA THR A 421 1.28 -19.54 -7.47
C THR A 421 1.90 -18.97 -6.19
N GLY A 422 1.33 -19.25 -5.02
CA GLY A 422 1.88 -18.82 -3.72
C GLY A 422 1.65 -17.34 -3.38
N GLY A 423 0.68 -16.68 -4.03
CA GLY A 423 0.34 -15.28 -3.81
C GLY A 423 -1.11 -14.95 -4.16
N ASP A 424 -1.50 -13.68 -4.03
CA ASP A 424 -2.80 -13.21 -4.52
C ASP A 424 -2.77 -13.17 -6.05
N SER A 425 -3.67 -13.91 -6.70
CA SER A 425 -3.83 -13.84 -8.16
C SER A 425 -5.18 -13.21 -8.51
N SER A 426 -5.16 -11.97 -8.97
CA SER A 426 -6.29 -11.38 -9.69
C SER A 426 -6.20 -11.72 -11.18
N LEU A 427 -7.35 -11.93 -11.81
CA LEU A 427 -7.47 -12.22 -13.23
C LEU A 427 -8.44 -11.23 -13.88
N PRO A 428 -8.06 -10.57 -14.99
CA PRO A 428 -8.98 -9.76 -15.77
C PRO A 428 -9.88 -10.66 -16.62
N VAL A 429 -11.13 -10.83 -16.17
CA VAL A 429 -12.16 -11.60 -16.87
C VAL A 429 -12.91 -10.67 -17.81
N ARG A 430 -12.71 -10.84 -19.12
CA ARG A 430 -13.40 -10.06 -20.16
C ARG A 430 -14.56 -10.88 -20.76
N GLY A 431 -15.74 -10.27 -20.88
CA GLY A 431 -16.90 -10.94 -21.45
C GLY A 431 -18.08 -10.02 -21.71
N GLU A 432 -18.99 -10.47 -22.57
CA GLU A 432 -20.32 -9.88 -22.68
C GLU A 432 -21.25 -10.63 -21.72
N PHE A 433 -21.94 -9.89 -20.86
CA PHE A 433 -22.85 -10.45 -19.86
C PHE A 433 -24.25 -9.89 -20.04
N THR A 434 -25.23 -10.76 -19.94
CA THR A 434 -26.64 -10.42 -20.09
C THR A 434 -27.22 -9.94 -18.78
N PHE A 435 -27.99 -8.86 -18.84
CA PHE A 435 -28.79 -8.33 -17.75
C PHE A 435 -30.25 -8.24 -18.16
N VAL A 436 -31.14 -8.67 -17.29
CA VAL A 436 -32.59 -8.63 -17.50
C VAL A 436 -33.24 -7.87 -16.34
N GLU A 437 -34.28 -7.11 -16.66
CA GLU A 437 -35.05 -6.39 -15.65
C GLU A 437 -36.12 -7.32 -15.08
N ASP A 438 -36.18 -7.40 -13.76
CA ASP A 438 -37.14 -8.18 -12.99
C ASP A 438 -37.77 -7.29 -11.92
N ASN A 439 -39.02 -6.89 -12.14
CA ASN A 439 -39.80 -6.07 -11.21
C ASN A 439 -39.09 -4.76 -10.79
N GLY A 440 -38.44 -4.09 -11.74
CA GLY A 440 -37.70 -2.84 -11.50
C GLY A 440 -36.31 -3.03 -10.87
N ASN A 441 -35.86 -4.27 -10.69
CA ASN A 441 -34.48 -4.60 -10.31
C ASN A 441 -33.76 -5.26 -11.48
N TRP A 442 -32.48 -4.96 -11.65
CA TRP A 442 -31.65 -5.66 -12.63
C TRP A 442 -31.06 -6.92 -12.02
N ARG A 443 -31.09 -8.00 -12.78
CA ARG A 443 -30.39 -9.26 -12.46
C ARG A 443 -29.61 -9.73 -13.67
N VAL A 444 -28.65 -10.61 -13.45
CA VAL A 444 -27.96 -11.30 -14.55
C VAL A 444 -28.90 -12.29 -15.25
N GLY A 445 -28.62 -12.57 -16.53
CA GLY A 445 -29.34 -13.55 -17.33
C GLY A 445 -29.15 -14.99 -16.81
N ASP A 446 -30.03 -15.89 -17.23
CA ASP A 446 -30.06 -17.26 -16.73
C ASP A 446 -28.81 -18.08 -17.12
N ASP A 447 -28.11 -17.68 -18.19
CA ASP A 447 -26.86 -18.28 -18.66
C ASP A 447 -25.61 -17.77 -17.92
N PHE A 448 -25.77 -16.80 -17.01
CA PHE A 448 -24.66 -16.08 -16.38
C PHE A 448 -23.61 -17.00 -15.76
N ALA A 449 -24.03 -17.99 -14.96
CA ALA A 449 -23.09 -18.87 -14.28
C ALA A 449 -22.18 -19.63 -15.25
N GLN A 450 -22.76 -20.13 -16.35
CA GLN A 450 -22.01 -20.83 -17.39
C GLN A 450 -21.07 -19.89 -18.13
N THR A 451 -21.58 -18.72 -18.52
CA THR A 451 -20.81 -17.71 -19.25
C THR A 451 -19.65 -17.17 -18.40
N PHE A 452 -19.90 -16.82 -17.14
CA PHE A 452 -18.88 -16.34 -16.20
C PHE A 452 -17.81 -17.40 -15.94
N MET A 453 -18.19 -18.64 -15.64
CA MET A 453 -17.22 -19.71 -15.38
C MET A 453 -16.35 -20.03 -16.60
N ARG A 454 -16.92 -20.01 -17.81
CA ARG A 454 -16.16 -20.16 -19.05
C ARG A 454 -15.13 -19.04 -19.20
N LYS A 455 -15.52 -17.78 -18.95
CA LYS A 455 -14.62 -16.63 -19.04
C LYS A 455 -13.52 -16.63 -17.97
N VAL A 456 -13.82 -17.08 -16.75
CA VAL A 456 -12.80 -17.30 -15.71
C VAL A 456 -11.80 -18.36 -16.17
N LEU A 457 -12.26 -19.48 -16.76
CA LEU A 457 -11.36 -20.51 -17.27
C LEU A 457 -10.47 -19.97 -18.40
N GLU A 458 -11.05 -19.28 -19.38
CA GLU A 458 -10.32 -18.61 -20.47
C GLU A 458 -9.23 -17.68 -19.92
N ALA A 459 -9.56 -16.85 -18.92
CA ALA A 459 -8.63 -15.94 -18.27
C ALA A 459 -7.50 -16.68 -17.54
N ARG A 460 -7.78 -17.79 -16.84
CA ARG A 460 -6.76 -18.63 -16.20
C ARG A 460 -5.78 -19.20 -17.21
N MET A 461 -6.27 -19.72 -18.33
CA MET A 461 -5.42 -20.33 -19.36
C MET A 461 -4.52 -19.28 -20.03
N ALA A 462 -5.06 -18.10 -20.29
CA ALA A 462 -4.28 -16.96 -20.77
C ALA A 462 -3.19 -16.56 -19.76
N GLY A 463 -3.53 -16.50 -18.46
CA GLY A 463 -2.59 -16.20 -17.39
C GLY A 463 -1.48 -17.25 -17.21
N MET A 464 -1.71 -18.50 -17.65
CA MET A 464 -0.69 -19.57 -17.66
C MET A 464 0.13 -19.63 -18.96
N GLY A 465 -0.03 -18.66 -19.87
CA GLY A 465 0.70 -18.62 -21.14
C GLY A 465 0.24 -19.64 -22.19
N VAL A 466 -0.95 -20.22 -22.04
CA VAL A 466 -1.52 -21.17 -23.01
C VAL A 466 -2.38 -20.39 -24.03
N PRO A 467 -2.00 -20.32 -25.32
CA PRO A 467 -2.77 -19.59 -26.31
C PRO A 467 -4.14 -20.24 -26.55
N SER A 468 -5.17 -19.42 -26.72
CA SER A 468 -6.60 -19.78 -26.83
C SER A 468 -6.99 -20.62 -28.05
N THR A 469 -6.05 -20.97 -28.93
CA THR A 469 -6.30 -21.77 -30.14
C THR A 469 -6.48 -23.26 -29.89
N SER A 470 -6.27 -23.76 -28.67
CA SER A 470 -6.41 -25.18 -28.30
C SER A 470 -7.81 -25.58 -27.80
N ILE A 471 -8.80 -24.68 -27.85
CA ILE A 471 -10.16 -24.89 -27.27
C ILE A 471 -11.24 -24.74 -28.33
N GLN A 472 -10.98 -25.30 -29.50
CA GLN A 472 -12.02 -25.75 -30.42
C GLN A 472 -11.77 -27.22 -30.73
N GLN A 473 -12.07 -28.10 -29.77
CA GLN A 473 -12.49 -29.48 -30.04
C GLN A 473 -13.55 -29.89 -29.02
#